data_AF-A0A2N7DLV0-F1
#
_entry.id   AF-A0A2N7DLV0-F1
#
_cell.length_a   1.000
_cell.length_b   1.000
_cell.length_c   1.000
_cell.angle_alpha   90.00
_cell.angle_beta   90.00
_cell.angle_gamma   90.00
#
_symmetry.space_group_name_H-M   'P 1'
#
loop_
_entity.id
_entity.type
_entity.pdbx_description
1 polymer ?
#
loop_
_entity_poly.entity_id
_entity_poly.type
_entity_poly.pdbx_seq_one_letter_code
_entity_poly.pdbx_strand_id
1 'polypeptide(L)'
;MKFNHLISLSALAVSLSICGSVSAEMAHGDYKVTRTYSDLTPEQIARAEKMGATCYMGCHRPARENVVETLSPKLEGLPAQYFLDQWIDYDAERFGGIASQMKLTVYKYPVDVMEEIAIIYANKEMSFYPNPEVVASEAYKRGKVKYDKSCKMCHGEQGLSTKKANPTIRGQMPTYVFETMQAYRDGIRTNRKAGMMKRIAKLHTEDDWRDMIAYTSGEFVKHIDRIEFPTGKGMPATPGFKLPDSGQAQDFTDTKGEDNDTIKNPLSYTISDSGLTTLDNNTKLTWERKTSRLWMNAAEAVNYCDSLELEGQSDWRLPFMKELVSIADYGEFRPAIDMNAFLNMPRMSSGIWALPISDHKDHVWHVGFPDAHIMGQHTASTKLVRCVRAEQDSGFHTNDFIDNNDKTVTDKLTNLQWQQEVGPSRRDWENSIQYCENLELAGKKDWRLPQVKELVSIVNYNKFNPSIDEEFFPNTPYKYYFWSSTSHIGGPMMLYRPLTARKLEQTTEEQKIRGQHGTLAWGVGYQIGDGQGQDKGSLFWNRCVRDL
;
A
#
# COMPACT_ATOMS: atom_id res chain seq x y z
N MET A 1 9.91 -11.37 -83.98
CA MET A 1 8.86 -12.09 -83.23
C MET A 1 9.21 -12.03 -81.74
N LYS A 2 8.36 -11.37 -80.95
CA LYS A 2 8.21 -11.34 -79.47
C LYS A 2 9.47 -11.38 -78.58
N PHE A 3 9.77 -10.23 -77.97
CA PHE A 3 10.47 -10.12 -76.69
C PHE A 3 9.44 -9.95 -75.56
N ASN A 4 9.62 -10.72 -74.47
CA ASN A 4 8.83 -10.60 -73.23
C ASN A 4 9.43 -9.52 -72.33
N HIS A 5 8.63 -8.54 -71.94
CA HIS A 5 8.86 -7.70 -70.76
C HIS A 5 7.76 -7.98 -69.73
N LEU A 6 8.18 -8.37 -68.53
CA LEU A 6 7.36 -8.34 -67.32
C LEU A 6 7.20 -6.88 -66.87
N ILE A 7 5.95 -6.43 -66.76
CA ILE A 7 5.59 -5.16 -66.11
C ILE A 7 4.86 -5.47 -64.81
N SER A 8 5.38 -4.84 -63.76
CA SER A 8 4.87 -4.77 -62.38
C SER A 8 3.47 -4.17 -62.31
N LEU A 9 2.57 -4.81 -61.56
CA LEU A 9 1.35 -4.21 -61.04
C LEU A 9 1.44 -4.16 -59.50
N SER A 10 1.58 -2.95 -58.99
CA SER A 10 1.57 -2.57 -57.58
C SER A 10 0.14 -2.64 -57.03
N ALA A 11 -0.11 -3.59 -56.13
CA ALA A 11 -1.26 -3.55 -55.22
C ALA A 11 -0.78 -2.96 -53.88
N LEU A 12 -1.17 -1.71 -53.61
CA LEU A 12 -1.10 -1.15 -52.25
C LEU A 12 -2.13 -1.90 -51.39
N ALA A 13 -1.68 -2.92 -50.65
CA ALA A 13 -2.37 -3.38 -49.47
C ALA A 13 -1.94 -2.48 -48.31
N VAL A 14 -2.79 -1.51 -47.97
CA VAL A 14 -2.70 -0.78 -46.71
C VAL A 14 -2.95 -1.80 -45.61
N SER A 15 -1.89 -2.26 -44.94
CA SER A 15 -2.01 -3.00 -43.70
C SER A 15 -2.56 -2.05 -42.65
N LEU A 16 -3.87 -2.12 -42.41
CA LEU A 16 -4.44 -1.68 -41.14
C LEU A 16 -3.69 -2.45 -40.05
N SER A 17 -2.79 -1.76 -39.36
CA SER A 17 -2.31 -2.22 -38.06
C SER A 17 -3.53 -2.19 -37.15
N ILE A 18 -4.18 -3.34 -37.02
CA ILE A 18 -5.17 -3.58 -35.99
C ILE A 18 -4.37 -3.44 -34.69
N CYS A 19 -4.49 -2.26 -34.09
CA CYS A 19 -4.15 -2.02 -32.71
C CYS A 19 -5.01 -3.00 -31.90
N GLY A 20 -4.43 -4.17 -31.62
CA GLY A 20 -5.08 -5.19 -30.83
C GLY A 20 -5.32 -4.60 -29.45
N SER A 21 -6.59 -4.36 -29.13
CA SER A 21 -7.06 -4.25 -27.76
C SER A 21 -6.60 -5.51 -27.02
N VAL A 22 -5.53 -5.39 -26.24
CA VAL A 22 -5.12 -6.43 -25.30
C VAL A 22 -6.22 -6.54 -24.26
N SER A 23 -7.12 -7.51 -24.46
CA SER A 23 -8.08 -7.91 -23.44
C SER A 23 -7.28 -8.43 -22.24
N ALA A 24 -7.37 -7.69 -21.14
CA ALA A 24 -6.76 -7.99 -19.86
C ALA A 24 -7.38 -9.27 -19.26
N GLU A 25 -6.89 -10.43 -19.69
CA GLU A 25 -7.16 -11.74 -19.07
C GLU A 25 -6.24 -12.85 -19.62
N MET A 26 -5.06 -12.50 -20.14
CA MET A 26 -4.05 -13.51 -20.48
C MET A 26 -3.36 -13.99 -19.20
N ALA A 27 -3.53 -15.29 -18.90
CA ALA A 27 -2.86 -16.01 -17.83
C ALA A 27 -1.40 -15.57 -17.68
N HIS A 28 -1.07 -14.99 -16.52
CA HIS A 28 0.22 -14.36 -16.22
C HIS A 28 1.46 -15.30 -16.30
N GLY A 29 1.33 -16.57 -16.69
CA GLY A 29 2.38 -17.60 -16.55
C GLY A 29 3.60 -17.49 -17.48
N ASP A 30 3.49 -16.81 -18.64
CA ASP A 30 4.50 -16.94 -19.71
C ASP A 30 5.20 -15.64 -20.15
N TYR A 31 5.02 -14.52 -19.43
CA TYR A 31 5.64 -13.25 -19.81
C TYR A 31 7.17 -13.33 -19.83
N LYS A 32 7.79 -13.00 -20.97
CA LYS A 32 9.26 -12.93 -21.13
C LYS A 32 9.70 -11.49 -21.33
N VAL A 33 10.60 -11.04 -20.48
CA VAL A 33 11.28 -9.75 -20.62
C VAL A 33 12.25 -9.85 -21.80
N THR A 34 11.86 -9.27 -22.93
CA THR A 34 12.67 -9.20 -24.16
C THR A 34 13.38 -7.86 -24.31
N ARG A 35 12.86 -6.81 -23.66
CA ARG A 35 13.43 -5.46 -23.66
C ARG A 35 14.58 -5.34 -22.65
N THR A 36 15.47 -4.40 -22.94
CA THR A 36 16.59 -3.96 -22.10
C THR A 36 16.46 -2.47 -21.79
N TYR A 37 17.33 -1.94 -20.91
CA TYR A 37 17.29 -0.53 -20.53
C TYR A 37 17.39 0.42 -21.74
N SER A 38 18.22 0.07 -22.75
CA SER A 38 18.38 0.87 -23.97
C SER A 38 17.16 0.88 -24.89
N ASP A 39 16.21 -0.04 -24.69
CA ASP A 39 14.99 -0.14 -25.50
C ASP A 39 13.85 0.74 -24.95
N LEU A 40 14.04 1.38 -23.78
CA LEU A 40 13.03 2.23 -23.14
C LEU A 40 13.14 3.69 -23.61
N THR A 41 12.01 4.34 -23.90
CA THR A 41 11.99 5.79 -24.19
C THR A 41 12.24 6.62 -22.92
N PRO A 42 12.65 7.90 -23.05
CA PRO A 42 12.79 8.78 -21.88
C PRO A 42 11.52 8.89 -21.03
N GLU A 43 10.34 8.87 -21.65
CA GLU A 43 9.04 8.90 -20.96
C GLU A 43 8.78 7.60 -20.19
N GLN A 44 9.15 6.45 -20.76
CA GLN A 44 9.05 5.14 -20.10
C GLN A 44 10.02 5.02 -18.92
N ILE A 45 11.23 5.56 -19.07
CA ILE A 45 12.19 5.62 -17.96
C ILE A 45 11.62 6.52 -16.85
N ALA A 46 11.18 7.73 -17.18
CA ALA A 46 10.67 8.68 -16.20
C ALA A 46 9.43 8.13 -15.45
N ARG A 47 8.48 7.49 -16.15
CA ARG A 47 7.30 6.90 -15.49
C ARG A 47 7.68 5.73 -14.59
N ALA A 48 8.57 4.84 -15.02
CA ALA A 48 8.95 3.66 -14.25
C ALA A 48 9.90 4.00 -13.08
N GLU A 49 10.75 5.04 -13.20
CA GLU A 49 11.48 5.59 -12.07
C GLU A 49 10.53 6.22 -11.04
N LYS A 50 9.56 7.01 -11.50
CA LYS A 50 8.53 7.62 -10.64
C LYS A 50 7.72 6.56 -9.90
N MET A 51 7.19 5.58 -10.62
CA MET A 51 6.33 4.53 -10.06
C MET A 51 7.16 3.56 -9.21
N GLY A 52 8.35 3.20 -9.67
CA GLY A 52 9.31 2.39 -8.93
C GLY A 52 9.78 3.05 -7.63
N ALA A 53 9.91 4.38 -7.55
CA ALA A 53 10.32 5.07 -6.32
C ALA A 53 9.35 4.84 -5.15
N THR A 54 8.07 4.56 -5.44
CA THR A 54 7.09 4.21 -4.41
C THR A 54 7.43 2.90 -3.68
N CYS A 55 8.14 1.98 -4.34
CA CYS A 55 8.63 0.75 -3.71
C CYS A 55 9.54 1.07 -2.50
N TYR A 56 10.28 2.19 -2.55
CA TYR A 56 11.17 2.61 -1.48
C TYR A 56 10.50 3.38 -0.33
N MET A 57 9.30 3.91 -0.56
CA MET A 57 8.63 4.82 0.38
C MET A 57 7.94 4.07 1.52
N GLY A 58 7.44 2.86 1.24
CA GLY A 58 6.67 2.07 2.19
C GLY A 58 7.45 0.91 2.81
N CYS A 59 8.25 0.19 2.00
CA CYS A 59 8.79 -1.11 2.40
C CYS A 59 10.28 -1.25 2.09
N HIS A 60 10.66 -1.17 0.82
CA HIS A 60 12.03 -1.41 0.38
C HIS A 60 12.90 -0.19 0.73
N ARG A 61 14.21 -0.38 0.90
CA ARG A 61 15.14 0.74 1.09
C ARG A 61 16.11 0.76 -0.09
N PRO A 62 16.53 1.94 -0.58
CA PRO A 62 17.53 2.00 -1.63
C PRO A 62 18.74 1.18 -1.22
N ALA A 63 19.22 0.31 -2.10
CA ALA A 63 20.34 -0.57 -1.76
C ALA A 63 21.56 0.23 -1.28
N ARG A 64 21.77 1.46 -1.72
CA ARG A 64 22.96 2.27 -1.37
C ARG A 64 23.05 2.72 0.10
N GLU A 65 22.01 2.58 0.91
CA GLU A 65 22.02 3.02 2.31
C GLU A 65 22.28 1.86 3.28
N ASN A 66 23.20 2.05 4.24
CA ASN A 66 23.35 1.16 5.40
C ASN A 66 22.25 1.48 6.42
N VAL A 67 21.11 0.84 6.24
CA VAL A 67 19.93 1.01 7.11
C VAL A 67 19.79 -0.17 8.06
N VAL A 68 19.05 0.05 9.15
CA VAL A 68 18.67 -1.01 10.09
C VAL A 68 17.97 -2.13 9.32
N GLU A 69 18.37 -3.37 9.59
CA GLU A 69 17.82 -4.59 8.99
C GLU A 69 16.28 -4.62 8.97
N THR A 70 15.71 -4.92 7.81
CA THR A 70 14.27 -5.06 7.60
C THR A 70 13.95 -6.39 6.89
N LEU A 71 12.67 -6.77 6.85
CA LEU A 71 12.20 -7.89 6.05
C LEU A 71 11.91 -7.56 4.59
N SER A 72 12.04 -6.30 4.18
CA SER A 72 11.84 -5.92 2.80
C SER A 72 13.13 -6.18 2.01
N PRO A 73 13.09 -6.97 0.92
CA PRO A 73 14.30 -7.26 0.16
C PRO A 73 14.86 -6.03 -0.54
N LYS A 74 16.18 -5.96 -0.70
CA LYS A 74 16.82 -5.10 -1.69
C LYS A 74 16.38 -5.54 -3.10
N LEU A 75 16.08 -4.55 -3.95
CA LEU A 75 15.46 -4.76 -5.26
C LEU A 75 16.44 -4.58 -6.42
N GLU A 76 17.45 -3.73 -6.22
CA GLU A 76 18.50 -3.41 -7.17
C GLU A 76 19.33 -4.64 -7.50
N GLY A 77 19.72 -4.78 -8.77
CA GLY A 77 20.59 -5.86 -9.23
C GLY A 77 19.92 -7.24 -9.27
N LEU A 78 18.63 -7.33 -8.98
CA LEU A 78 17.86 -8.53 -9.28
C LEU A 78 17.66 -8.66 -10.80
N PRO A 79 17.79 -9.86 -11.39
CA PRO A 79 17.54 -10.03 -12.82
C PRO A 79 16.12 -9.60 -13.21
N ALA A 80 15.96 -8.82 -14.29
CA ALA A 80 14.66 -8.26 -14.69
C ALA A 80 13.57 -9.32 -14.85
N GLN A 81 13.90 -10.47 -15.47
CA GLN A 81 12.96 -11.58 -15.59
C GLN A 81 12.55 -12.14 -14.22
N TYR A 82 13.51 -12.38 -13.32
CA TYR A 82 13.21 -12.86 -11.97
C TYR A 82 12.31 -11.87 -11.22
N PHE A 83 12.59 -10.56 -11.34
CA PHE A 83 11.82 -9.50 -10.69
C PHE A 83 10.37 -9.51 -11.19
N LEU A 84 10.15 -9.49 -12.51
CA LEU A 84 8.81 -9.53 -13.08
C LEU A 84 8.09 -10.84 -12.75
N ASP A 85 8.80 -11.97 -12.78
CA ASP A 85 8.27 -13.25 -12.34
C ASP A 85 7.77 -13.18 -10.89
N GLN A 86 8.46 -12.45 -10.00
CA GLN A 86 7.97 -12.29 -8.62
C GLN A 86 6.68 -11.48 -8.55
N TRP A 87 6.53 -10.42 -9.35
CA TRP A 87 5.30 -9.63 -9.40
C TRP A 87 4.12 -10.45 -9.91
N ILE A 88 4.34 -11.19 -10.98
CA ILE A 88 3.37 -12.16 -11.52
C ILE A 88 3.02 -13.22 -10.46
N ASP A 89 4.03 -13.80 -9.81
CA ASP A 89 3.84 -14.83 -8.79
C ASP A 89 3.06 -14.28 -7.60
N TYR A 90 3.18 -12.99 -7.25
CA TYR A 90 2.39 -12.37 -6.17
C TYR A 90 0.90 -12.34 -6.48
N ASP A 91 0.48 -12.08 -7.73
CA ASP A 91 -0.94 -12.18 -8.09
C ASP A 91 -1.43 -13.64 -8.09
N ALA A 92 -0.65 -14.56 -8.66
CA ALA A 92 -1.14 -15.88 -9.02
C ALA A 92 -0.86 -16.99 -7.98
N GLU A 93 0.27 -16.96 -7.28
CA GLU A 93 0.78 -18.14 -6.55
C GLU A 93 1.33 -17.84 -5.15
N ARG A 94 1.73 -16.61 -4.83
CA ARG A 94 2.36 -16.24 -3.54
C ARG A 94 1.38 -15.48 -2.67
N PHE A 95 0.71 -16.23 -1.80
CA PHE A 95 -0.39 -15.71 -0.99
C PHE A 95 -0.06 -15.45 0.48
N GLY A 96 1.07 -15.94 0.99
CA GLY A 96 1.42 -15.85 2.42
C GLY A 96 2.78 -15.19 2.72
N GLY A 97 2.94 -14.75 3.98
CA GLY A 97 4.12 -14.03 4.47
C GLY A 97 4.26 -12.63 3.86
N ILE A 98 5.48 -12.12 3.78
CA ILE A 98 5.84 -10.78 3.21
C ILE A 98 5.27 -10.54 1.79
N ALA A 99 4.91 -11.61 1.07
CA ALA A 99 4.31 -11.55 -0.26
C ALA A 99 2.93 -10.88 -0.30
N SER A 100 2.16 -10.94 0.78
CA SER A 100 0.80 -10.39 0.82
C SER A 100 0.78 -8.88 0.62
N GLN A 101 1.76 -8.16 1.17
CA GLN A 101 1.93 -6.72 0.96
C GLN A 101 2.20 -6.37 -0.51
N MET A 102 2.93 -7.24 -1.22
CA MET A 102 3.26 -7.01 -2.62
C MET A 102 2.06 -7.19 -3.54
N LYS A 103 1.02 -7.94 -3.15
CA LYS A 103 -0.21 -8.04 -3.95
C LYS A 103 -0.86 -6.69 -4.20
N LEU A 104 -0.91 -5.85 -3.17
CA LEU A 104 -1.44 -4.48 -3.28
C LEU A 104 -0.69 -3.68 -4.33
N THR A 105 0.63 -3.79 -4.30
CA THR A 105 1.50 -3.13 -5.29
C THR A 105 1.28 -3.71 -6.68
N VAL A 106 1.05 -5.01 -6.80
CA VAL A 106 0.79 -5.66 -8.09
C VAL A 106 -0.56 -5.25 -8.68
N TYR A 107 -1.59 -5.09 -7.87
CA TYR A 107 -2.92 -4.63 -8.32
C TYR A 107 -2.96 -3.16 -8.71
N LYS A 108 -1.91 -2.41 -8.36
CA LYS A 108 -1.74 -1.01 -8.72
C LYS A 108 -1.32 -0.80 -10.17
N TYR A 109 -0.57 -1.73 -10.75
CA TYR A 109 0.21 -1.46 -11.96
C TYR A 109 -0.20 -2.37 -13.13
N PRO A 110 -0.26 -1.87 -14.37
CA PRO A 110 -0.36 -2.72 -15.55
C PRO A 110 0.99 -3.41 -15.82
N VAL A 111 0.95 -4.59 -16.45
CA VAL A 111 2.10 -5.50 -16.61
C VAL A 111 3.28 -4.86 -17.37
N ASP A 112 3.01 -4.02 -18.36
CA ASP A 112 4.05 -3.32 -19.13
C ASP A 112 4.88 -2.36 -18.26
N VAL A 113 4.23 -1.68 -17.31
CA VAL A 113 4.90 -0.84 -16.31
C VAL A 113 5.68 -1.69 -15.31
N MET A 114 5.16 -2.86 -14.92
CA MET A 114 5.90 -3.80 -14.06
C MET A 114 7.21 -4.25 -14.72
N GLU A 115 7.18 -4.56 -16.02
CA GLU A 115 8.37 -4.91 -16.80
C GLU A 115 9.39 -3.77 -16.81
N GLU A 116 8.95 -2.54 -17.03
CA GLU A 116 9.84 -1.38 -17.08
C GLU A 116 10.52 -1.10 -15.74
N ILE A 117 9.77 -1.20 -14.64
CA ILE A 117 10.33 -1.13 -13.29
C ILE A 117 11.37 -2.24 -13.10
N ALA A 118 11.05 -3.48 -13.48
CA ALA A 118 11.98 -4.60 -13.37
C ALA A 118 13.28 -4.37 -14.17
N ILE A 119 13.20 -3.81 -15.38
CA ILE A 119 14.37 -3.49 -16.22
C ILE A 119 15.24 -2.40 -15.55
N ILE A 120 14.63 -1.33 -15.07
CA ILE A 120 15.35 -0.21 -14.44
C ILE A 120 16.08 -0.66 -13.19
N TYR A 121 15.43 -1.46 -12.33
CA TYR A 121 16.05 -1.95 -11.10
C TYR A 121 17.12 -3.01 -11.35
N ALA A 122 16.97 -3.83 -12.38
CA ALA A 122 18.00 -4.77 -12.80
C ALA A 122 19.28 -4.08 -13.28
N ASN A 123 19.17 -2.84 -13.80
CA ASN A 123 20.31 -2.03 -14.23
C ASN A 123 21.02 -1.29 -13.07
N LYS A 124 20.52 -1.44 -11.84
CA LYS A 124 21.17 -0.92 -10.62
C LYS A 124 22.00 -2.02 -9.95
N GLU A 125 22.94 -1.63 -9.10
CA GLU A 125 23.77 -2.57 -8.33
C GLU A 125 23.24 -2.77 -6.91
N MET A 126 23.14 -4.03 -6.47
CA MET A 126 22.86 -4.36 -5.07
C MET A 126 24.08 -4.06 -4.22
N SER A 127 23.93 -3.24 -3.19
CA SER A 127 25.02 -2.94 -2.27
C SER A 127 25.44 -4.16 -1.44
N PHE A 128 26.73 -4.20 -1.13
CA PHE A 128 27.33 -5.20 -0.25
C PHE A 128 28.35 -4.52 0.66
N TYR A 129 27.94 -4.25 1.90
CA TYR A 129 28.77 -3.64 2.95
C TYR A 129 28.85 -4.61 4.13
N PRO A 130 29.71 -5.64 4.06
CA PRO A 130 29.75 -6.67 5.10
C PRO A 130 30.33 -6.14 6.40
N ASN A 131 29.73 -6.51 7.54
CA ASN A 131 30.27 -6.20 8.85
C ASN A 131 31.60 -6.95 9.08
N PRO A 132 32.71 -6.24 9.37
CA PRO A 132 34.01 -6.88 9.59
C PRO A 132 34.00 -7.95 10.68
N GLU A 133 33.21 -7.79 11.74
CA GLU A 133 33.08 -8.77 12.82
C GLU A 133 32.43 -10.07 12.32
N VAL A 134 31.42 -9.94 11.47
CA VAL A 134 30.74 -11.09 10.85
C VAL A 134 31.70 -11.80 9.92
N VAL A 135 32.42 -11.08 9.06
CA VAL A 135 33.40 -11.66 8.12
C VAL A 135 34.50 -12.42 8.85
N ALA A 136 34.94 -11.92 10.01
CA ALA A 136 35.96 -12.58 10.84
C ALA A 136 35.42 -13.80 11.62
N SER A 137 34.10 -13.94 11.75
CA SER A 137 33.48 -14.96 12.59
C SER A 137 33.60 -16.39 12.05
N GLU A 138 33.52 -17.37 12.95
CA GLU A 138 33.42 -18.78 12.56
C GLU A 138 32.12 -19.10 11.80
N ALA A 139 31.04 -18.37 12.08
CA ALA A 139 29.78 -18.53 11.36
C ALA A 139 29.93 -18.24 9.87
N TYR A 140 30.65 -17.17 9.51
CA TYR A 140 30.94 -16.82 8.12
C TYR A 140 31.78 -17.89 7.41
N LYS A 141 32.80 -18.43 8.09
CA LYS A 141 33.66 -19.51 7.55
C LYS A 141 32.86 -20.80 7.33
N ARG A 142 32.06 -21.23 8.31
CA ARG A 142 31.17 -22.39 8.17
C ARG A 142 30.13 -22.16 7.07
N GLY A 143 29.59 -20.95 7.00
CA GLY A 143 28.64 -20.49 5.99
C GLY A 143 29.17 -20.66 4.58
N LYS A 144 30.41 -20.24 4.32
CA LYS A 144 31.07 -20.44 3.03
C LYS A 144 31.10 -21.90 2.60
N VAL A 145 31.55 -22.79 3.50
CA VAL A 145 31.69 -24.22 3.19
C VAL A 145 30.34 -24.85 2.84
N LYS A 146 29.27 -24.48 3.55
CA LYS A 146 27.91 -24.98 3.30
C LYS A 146 27.34 -24.38 2.01
N TYR A 147 27.50 -23.07 1.82
CA TYR A 147 27.05 -22.35 0.62
C TYR A 147 27.67 -22.92 -0.67
N ASP A 148 28.99 -23.17 -0.65
CA ASP A 148 29.71 -23.69 -1.81
C ASP A 148 29.18 -25.07 -2.25
N LYS A 149 28.73 -25.89 -1.31
CA LYS A 149 28.21 -27.23 -1.57
C LYS A 149 26.78 -27.24 -2.10
N SER A 150 25.92 -26.31 -1.68
CA SER A 150 24.47 -26.40 -1.92
C SER A 150 23.89 -25.27 -2.77
N CYS A 151 24.51 -24.10 -2.79
CA CYS A 151 23.87 -22.86 -3.29
C CYS A 151 24.61 -22.27 -4.51
N LYS A 152 25.94 -22.36 -4.51
CA LYS A 152 26.83 -21.74 -5.51
C LYS A 152 26.49 -22.07 -6.96
N MET A 153 26.10 -23.32 -7.25
CA MET A 153 25.75 -23.77 -8.61
C MET A 153 24.60 -22.96 -9.23
N CYS A 154 23.69 -22.46 -8.40
CA CYS A 154 22.52 -21.71 -8.85
C CYS A 154 22.65 -20.21 -8.63
N HIS A 155 23.21 -19.79 -7.49
CA HIS A 155 23.26 -18.38 -7.06
C HIS A 155 24.62 -17.71 -7.32
N GLY A 156 25.61 -18.42 -7.87
CA GLY A 156 26.92 -17.86 -8.22
C GLY A 156 27.89 -17.76 -7.05
N GLU A 157 29.06 -17.16 -7.28
CA GLU A 157 30.08 -16.95 -6.26
C GLU A 157 29.55 -16.00 -5.18
N GLN A 158 29.57 -16.43 -3.91
CA GLN A 158 29.03 -15.67 -2.77
C GLN A 158 27.58 -15.15 -2.96
N GLY A 159 26.80 -15.74 -3.85
CA GLY A 159 25.42 -15.32 -4.10
C GLY A 159 25.26 -14.23 -5.17
N LEU A 160 26.33 -13.89 -5.90
CA LEU A 160 26.26 -12.99 -7.05
C LEU A 160 25.87 -13.77 -8.32
N SER A 161 24.58 -13.78 -8.64
CA SER A 161 24.03 -14.57 -9.74
C SER A 161 24.18 -13.86 -11.08
N THR A 162 24.54 -14.63 -12.12
CA THR A 162 24.54 -14.17 -13.53
C THR A 162 23.37 -14.75 -14.33
N LYS A 163 22.52 -15.57 -13.71
CA LYS A 163 21.43 -16.29 -14.39
C LYS A 163 20.11 -15.51 -14.30
N LYS A 164 19.42 -15.31 -15.43
CA LYS A 164 18.13 -14.59 -15.49
C LYS A 164 17.06 -15.12 -14.52
N ALA A 165 17.03 -16.43 -14.28
CA ALA A 165 16.00 -17.09 -13.48
C ALA A 165 16.37 -17.29 -12.00
N ASN A 166 17.61 -16.99 -11.61
CA ASN A 166 18.09 -17.18 -10.24
C ASN A 166 18.54 -15.84 -9.66
N PRO A 167 17.99 -15.41 -8.51
CA PRO A 167 18.30 -14.11 -7.96
C PRO A 167 19.71 -14.03 -7.39
N THR A 168 20.28 -12.83 -7.45
CA THR A 168 21.39 -12.42 -6.60
C THR A 168 20.90 -12.36 -5.15
N ILE A 169 21.63 -13.02 -4.25
CA ILE A 169 21.38 -12.99 -2.79
C ILE A 169 22.55 -12.37 -2.02
N ARG A 170 23.65 -12.03 -2.71
CA ARG A 170 24.78 -11.32 -2.12
C ARG A 170 24.33 -9.95 -1.63
N GLY A 171 24.59 -9.65 -0.36
CA GLY A 171 24.21 -8.37 0.26
C GLY A 171 22.72 -8.17 0.50
N GLN A 172 21.90 -9.21 0.30
CA GLN A 172 20.47 -9.17 0.63
C GLN A 172 20.25 -9.12 2.15
N MET A 173 19.08 -8.61 2.58
CA MET A 173 18.74 -8.48 4.00
C MET A 173 18.72 -9.86 4.69
N PRO A 174 19.50 -10.08 5.77
CA PRO A 174 19.69 -11.40 6.38
C PRO A 174 18.37 -12.04 6.83
N THR A 175 17.56 -11.29 7.58
CA THR A 175 16.27 -11.77 8.09
C THR A 175 15.29 -12.05 6.95
N TYR A 176 15.28 -11.28 5.85
CA TYR A 176 14.46 -11.61 4.67
C TYR A 176 14.85 -12.95 4.05
N VAL A 177 16.15 -13.23 3.93
CA VAL A 177 16.63 -14.52 3.38
C VAL A 177 16.26 -15.66 4.32
N PHE A 178 16.40 -15.46 5.64
CA PHE A 178 16.03 -16.44 6.64
C PHE A 178 14.53 -16.79 6.59
N GLU A 179 13.66 -15.79 6.63
CA GLU A 179 12.20 -15.97 6.52
C GLU A 179 11.80 -16.57 5.15
N THR A 180 12.52 -16.22 4.08
CA THR A 180 12.31 -16.84 2.76
C THR A 180 12.61 -18.34 2.79
N MET A 181 13.69 -18.76 3.46
CA MET A 181 14.05 -20.17 3.59
C MET A 181 13.03 -20.94 4.46
N GLN A 182 12.57 -20.35 5.56
CA GLN A 182 11.48 -20.88 6.36
C GLN A 182 10.20 -21.04 5.53
N ALA A 183 9.79 -20.00 4.80
CA ALA A 183 8.60 -20.02 3.96
C ALA A 183 8.66 -21.11 2.88
N TYR A 184 9.83 -21.37 2.28
CA TYR A 184 9.99 -22.50 1.35
C TYR A 184 9.93 -23.86 2.06
N ARG A 185 10.63 -24.04 3.20
CA ARG A 185 10.62 -25.29 3.99
C ARG A 185 9.19 -25.68 4.36
N ASP A 186 8.45 -24.70 4.86
CA ASP A 186 7.12 -24.86 5.46
C ASP A 186 6.00 -24.84 4.39
N GLY A 187 6.35 -24.50 3.15
CA GLY A 187 5.42 -24.50 2.03
C GLY A 187 4.48 -23.29 1.99
N ILE A 188 4.82 -22.21 2.70
CA ILE A 188 4.12 -20.92 2.64
C ILE A 188 4.43 -20.21 1.32
N ARG A 189 5.67 -20.32 0.81
CA ARG A 189 6.07 -19.79 -0.50
C ARG A 189 5.95 -20.87 -1.56
N THR A 190 4.98 -20.71 -2.46
CA THR A 190 4.49 -21.75 -3.40
C THR A 190 4.73 -21.43 -4.88
N ASN A 191 5.56 -20.44 -5.19
CA ASN A 191 5.76 -20.00 -6.56
C ASN A 191 6.51 -21.00 -7.46
N ARG A 192 6.68 -20.69 -8.75
CA ARG A 192 7.42 -21.47 -9.77
C ARG A 192 8.79 -22.05 -9.36
N LYS A 193 9.47 -21.52 -8.33
CA LYS A 193 10.76 -22.05 -7.80
C LYS A 193 10.63 -22.84 -6.50
N ALA A 194 9.45 -22.86 -5.88
CA ALA A 194 9.18 -23.46 -4.57
C ALA A 194 9.51 -24.96 -4.53
N GLY A 195 9.18 -25.72 -5.59
CA GLY A 195 9.47 -27.16 -5.63
C GLY A 195 10.97 -27.49 -5.47
N MET A 196 11.84 -26.66 -6.06
CA MET A 196 13.29 -26.79 -5.91
C MET A 196 13.74 -26.27 -4.54
N MET A 197 13.35 -25.05 -4.19
CA MET A 197 13.83 -24.39 -2.97
C MET A 197 13.35 -25.07 -1.69
N LYS A 198 12.16 -25.66 -1.67
CA LYS A 198 11.66 -26.46 -0.53
C LYS A 198 12.56 -27.65 -0.22
N ARG A 199 13.09 -28.32 -1.27
CA ARG A 199 14.04 -29.43 -1.08
C ARG A 199 15.35 -28.92 -0.50
N ILE A 200 15.90 -27.83 -1.05
CA ILE A 200 17.13 -27.21 -0.54
C ILE A 200 16.98 -26.72 0.89
N ALA A 201 15.85 -26.08 1.23
CA ALA A 201 15.57 -25.62 2.58
C ALA A 201 15.57 -26.78 3.58
N LYS A 202 14.94 -27.90 3.24
CA LYS A 202 14.90 -29.09 4.11
C LYS A 202 16.23 -29.83 4.29
N LEU A 203 17.27 -29.52 3.49
CA LEU A 203 18.60 -30.14 3.63
C LEU A 203 19.45 -29.54 4.75
N HIS A 204 19.07 -28.37 5.26
CA HIS A 204 19.87 -27.57 6.17
C HIS A 204 19.06 -27.19 7.41
N THR A 205 19.73 -27.05 8.54
CA THR A 205 19.11 -26.53 9.78
C THR A 205 18.97 -25.01 9.75
N GLU A 206 18.23 -24.43 10.68
CA GLU A 206 18.15 -22.96 10.80
C GLU A 206 19.51 -22.34 11.13
N ASP A 207 20.36 -23.01 11.92
CA ASP A 207 21.73 -22.55 12.18
C ASP A 207 22.61 -22.60 10.94
N ASP A 208 22.43 -23.62 10.08
CA ASP A 208 23.11 -23.68 8.78
C ASP A 208 22.67 -22.53 7.88
N TRP A 209 21.38 -22.17 7.88
CA TRP A 209 20.90 -21.00 7.16
C TRP A 209 21.52 -19.72 7.70
N ARG A 210 21.57 -19.54 9.04
CA ARG A 210 22.21 -18.37 9.68
C ARG A 210 23.68 -18.24 9.27
N ASP A 211 24.44 -19.34 9.28
CA ASP A 211 25.83 -19.37 8.83
C ASP A 211 25.94 -18.99 7.33
N MET A 212 25.15 -19.62 6.45
CA MET A 212 25.17 -19.32 5.00
C MET A 212 24.76 -17.88 4.69
N ILE A 213 23.77 -17.35 5.42
CA ILE A 213 23.31 -15.97 5.29
C ILE A 213 24.40 -15.02 5.76
N ALA A 214 25.10 -15.30 6.87
CA ALA A 214 26.26 -14.51 7.29
C ALA A 214 27.31 -14.43 6.18
N TYR A 215 27.56 -15.54 5.47
CA TYR A 215 28.48 -15.56 4.33
C TYR A 215 28.02 -14.72 3.12
N THR A 216 26.75 -14.84 2.73
CA THR A 216 26.23 -14.17 1.51
C THR A 216 25.89 -12.70 1.74
N SER A 217 25.36 -12.36 2.92
CA SER A 217 24.96 -10.99 3.26
C SER A 217 26.08 -10.18 3.90
N GLY A 218 26.99 -10.84 4.63
CA GLY A 218 27.97 -10.17 5.48
C GLY A 218 27.41 -9.70 6.83
N GLU A 219 26.23 -10.16 7.23
CA GLU A 219 25.51 -9.73 8.44
C GLU A 219 24.87 -10.92 9.19
N PHE A 220 24.66 -10.80 10.50
CA PHE A 220 23.93 -11.80 11.28
C PHE A 220 22.40 -11.64 11.13
N VAL A 221 21.66 -12.75 11.21
CA VAL A 221 20.18 -12.74 11.22
C VAL A 221 19.66 -12.28 12.58
N LYS A 222 18.83 -11.23 12.61
CA LYS A 222 18.11 -10.79 13.82
C LYS A 222 16.82 -11.58 14.04
N HIS A 223 16.42 -11.71 15.31
CA HIS A 223 15.15 -12.33 15.68
C HIS A 223 14.01 -11.33 15.54
N ILE A 224 12.80 -11.82 15.24
CA ILE A 224 11.57 -11.04 15.16
C ILE A 224 10.55 -11.62 16.13
N ASP A 225 10.12 -10.81 17.09
CA ASP A 225 9.06 -11.17 18.03
C ASP A 225 7.69 -11.17 17.32
N ARG A 226 6.87 -12.21 17.58
CA ARG A 226 5.51 -12.34 17.04
C ARG A 226 4.52 -12.43 18.21
N ILE A 227 3.56 -11.50 18.25
CA ILE A 227 2.48 -11.46 19.27
C ILE A 227 1.11 -11.37 18.59
N GLU A 228 0.04 -11.68 19.32
CA GLU A 228 -1.33 -11.44 18.85
C GLU A 228 -1.75 -10.02 19.22
N PHE A 229 -2.23 -9.25 18.23
CA PHE A 229 -2.64 -7.87 18.42
C PHE A 229 -4.14 -7.75 18.73
N PRO A 230 -4.56 -6.74 19.52
CA PRO A 230 -5.97 -6.43 19.73
C PRO A 230 -6.73 -6.24 18.41
N THR A 231 -7.86 -6.95 18.25
CA THR A 231 -8.67 -6.91 17.02
C THR A 231 -9.71 -5.79 17.02
N GLY A 232 -9.92 -5.09 18.13
CA GLY A 232 -10.98 -4.07 18.29
C GLY A 232 -12.40 -4.60 18.15
N LYS A 233 -12.59 -5.93 18.02
CA LYS A 233 -13.90 -6.54 17.82
C LYS A 233 -14.80 -6.26 19.03
N GLY A 234 -15.96 -5.68 18.78
CA GLY A 234 -16.92 -5.34 19.84
C GLY A 234 -16.72 -3.95 20.44
N MET A 235 -15.81 -3.13 19.90
CA MET A 235 -15.68 -1.72 20.28
C MET A 235 -16.58 -0.88 19.36
N PRO A 236 -17.67 -0.30 19.90
CA PRO A 236 -18.58 0.56 19.15
C PRO A 236 -18.03 1.99 19.09
N ALA A 237 -18.48 2.79 18.13
CA ALA A 237 -18.11 4.20 18.10
C ALA A 237 -18.61 4.95 19.33
N THR A 238 -17.88 6.00 19.71
CA THR A 238 -18.19 6.82 20.89
C THR A 238 -19.55 7.53 20.72
N PRO A 239 -20.33 7.71 21.79
CA PRO A 239 -21.58 8.46 21.72
C PRO A 239 -21.40 9.87 21.12
N GLY A 240 -22.23 10.21 20.13
CA GLY A 240 -22.12 11.48 19.40
C GLY A 240 -21.02 11.51 18.33
N PHE A 241 -20.48 10.35 17.96
CA PHE A 241 -19.60 10.18 16.81
C PHE A 241 -20.22 10.77 15.54
N LYS A 242 -19.38 11.43 14.77
CA LYS A 242 -19.62 11.83 13.38
C LYS A 242 -18.38 11.47 12.58
N LEU A 243 -18.56 10.91 11.39
CA LEU A 243 -17.42 10.69 10.50
C LEU A 243 -16.86 12.05 10.08
N PRO A 244 -15.57 12.35 10.34
CA PRO A 244 -14.96 13.59 9.91
C PRO A 244 -14.83 13.66 8.39
N ASP A 245 -14.95 14.85 7.83
CA ASP A 245 -14.66 15.15 6.42
C ASP A 245 -13.23 14.77 6.03
N SER A 246 -12.96 14.54 4.75
CA SER A 246 -11.59 14.32 4.25
C SER A 246 -10.66 15.51 4.53
N GLY A 247 -11.20 16.73 4.62
CA GLY A 247 -10.46 18.00 4.71
C GLY A 247 -10.19 18.64 3.34
N GLN A 248 -10.62 18.02 2.24
CA GLN A 248 -10.40 18.55 0.89
C GLN A 248 -11.45 19.58 0.49
N ALA A 249 -11.06 20.86 0.53
CA ALA A 249 -11.94 21.99 0.22
C ALA A 249 -11.60 22.73 -1.10
N GLN A 250 -11.14 22.01 -2.13
CA GLN A 250 -10.74 22.59 -3.42
C GLN A 250 -11.21 21.72 -4.60
N ASP A 251 -11.44 22.35 -5.75
CA ASP A 251 -11.84 21.69 -7.00
C ASP A 251 -10.62 21.24 -7.81
N PHE A 252 -10.60 19.97 -8.19
CA PHE A 252 -9.59 19.35 -9.05
C PHE A 252 -10.12 19.03 -10.45
N THR A 253 -11.43 19.13 -10.65
CA THR A 253 -12.09 18.90 -11.92
C THR A 253 -13.22 19.91 -12.15
N ASP A 254 -13.82 19.85 -13.32
CA ASP A 254 -15.08 20.51 -13.64
C ASP A 254 -16.28 19.59 -13.41
N THR A 255 -16.03 18.30 -13.17
CA THR A 255 -17.06 17.30 -12.92
C THR A 255 -17.62 17.48 -11.50
N LYS A 256 -18.88 17.92 -11.42
CA LYS A 256 -19.65 17.94 -10.16
C LYS A 256 -19.67 16.55 -9.51
N GLY A 257 -19.54 16.50 -8.19
CA GLY A 257 -19.54 15.28 -7.39
C GLY A 257 -18.17 14.90 -6.85
N GLU A 258 -17.16 15.79 -6.99
CA GLU A 258 -15.88 15.63 -6.31
C GLU A 258 -15.98 15.98 -4.82
N ASP A 259 -14.93 15.70 -4.05
CA ASP A 259 -14.95 15.82 -2.58
C ASP A 259 -15.44 17.18 -2.06
N ASN A 260 -14.90 18.26 -2.64
CA ASN A 260 -15.22 19.65 -2.27
C ASN A 260 -16.71 20.00 -2.43
N ASP A 261 -17.45 19.30 -3.28
CA ASP A 261 -18.89 19.51 -3.45
C ASP A 261 -19.71 18.97 -2.25
N THR A 262 -19.08 18.25 -1.33
CA THR A 262 -19.76 17.40 -0.33
C THR A 262 -19.24 17.57 1.10
N ILE A 263 -18.64 18.71 1.43
CA ILE A 263 -17.99 18.95 2.72
C ILE A 263 -18.96 18.77 3.89
N LYS A 264 -18.66 17.82 4.79
CA LYS A 264 -19.48 17.51 5.97
C LYS A 264 -18.66 17.13 7.17
N ASN A 265 -19.02 17.69 8.34
CA ASN A 265 -18.28 17.52 9.58
C ASN A 265 -16.79 17.86 9.41
N PRO A 266 -16.43 19.11 9.08
CA PRO A 266 -15.03 19.52 8.94
C PRO A 266 -14.19 19.07 10.15
N LEU A 267 -12.91 18.76 9.90
CA LEU A 267 -11.96 18.40 10.95
C LEU A 267 -12.00 19.45 12.07
N SER A 268 -12.20 19.00 13.31
CA SER A 268 -12.40 19.89 14.45
C SER A 268 -11.78 19.30 15.70
N TYR A 269 -10.91 20.08 16.33
CA TYR A 269 -10.10 19.63 17.46
C TYR A 269 -10.13 20.63 18.61
N THR A 270 -10.17 20.11 19.84
CA THR A 270 -10.03 20.88 21.07
C THR A 270 -8.76 20.46 21.78
N ILE A 271 -7.82 21.38 21.95
CA ILE A 271 -6.57 21.13 22.68
C ILE A 271 -6.84 21.30 24.18
N SER A 272 -6.33 20.39 25.02
CA SER A 272 -6.48 20.49 26.47
C SER A 272 -5.74 21.71 27.04
N ASP A 273 -6.16 22.18 28.22
CA ASP A 273 -5.53 23.34 28.88
C ASP A 273 -4.04 23.12 29.16
N SER A 274 -3.64 21.87 29.43
CA SER A 274 -2.22 21.52 29.60
C SER A 274 -1.44 21.49 28.27
N GLY A 275 -2.15 21.41 27.15
CA GLY A 275 -1.59 21.27 25.81
C GLY A 275 -1.01 19.89 25.51
N LEU A 276 -1.29 18.88 26.35
CA LEU A 276 -0.77 17.52 26.22
C LEU A 276 -1.69 16.57 25.43
N THR A 277 -2.98 16.83 25.40
CA THR A 277 -3.96 16.01 24.68
C THR A 277 -4.80 16.84 23.71
N THR A 278 -5.42 16.15 22.76
CA THR A 278 -6.30 16.71 21.75
C THR A 278 -7.57 15.88 21.66
N LEU A 279 -8.73 16.50 21.92
CA LEU A 279 -10.04 15.90 21.68
C LEU A 279 -10.44 16.13 20.22
N ASP A 280 -10.73 15.05 19.51
CA ASP A 280 -11.42 15.10 18.21
C ASP A 280 -12.91 15.34 18.45
N ASN A 281 -13.41 16.51 18.05
CA ASN A 281 -14.79 16.93 18.29
C ASN A 281 -15.80 16.13 17.44
N ASN A 282 -15.36 15.43 16.40
CA ASN A 282 -16.21 14.60 15.54
C ASN A 282 -16.26 13.16 16.07
N THR A 283 -15.10 12.53 16.29
CA THR A 283 -15.06 11.12 16.73
C THR A 283 -15.20 10.94 18.24
N LYS A 284 -15.03 12.02 19.01
CA LYS A 284 -15.02 12.03 20.48
C LYS A 284 -13.87 11.22 21.09
N LEU A 285 -12.84 10.94 20.29
CA LEU A 285 -11.61 10.30 20.75
C LEU A 285 -10.66 11.35 21.29
N THR A 286 -9.96 11.00 22.37
CA THR A 286 -8.89 11.84 22.93
C THR A 286 -7.54 11.25 22.53
N TRP A 287 -6.68 12.09 21.98
CA TRP A 287 -5.38 11.71 21.44
C TRP A 287 -4.26 12.30 22.27
N GLU A 288 -3.17 11.55 22.41
CA GLU A 288 -1.89 12.11 22.79
C GLU A 288 -1.55 13.19 21.76
N ARG A 289 -1.18 14.41 22.18
CA ARG A 289 -0.96 15.52 21.22
C ARG A 289 0.41 15.47 20.56
N LYS A 290 1.43 14.93 21.22
CA LYS A 290 2.77 14.75 20.63
C LYS A 290 2.94 13.28 20.24
N THR A 291 3.46 13.00 19.06
CA THR A 291 3.93 11.64 18.76
C THR A 291 5.14 11.26 19.60
N SER A 292 5.40 9.95 19.68
CA SER A 292 6.65 9.40 20.20
C SER A 292 7.87 10.02 19.48
N ARG A 293 8.97 10.16 20.22
CA ARG A 293 10.27 10.56 19.65
C ARG A 293 11.07 9.39 19.10
N LEU A 294 10.76 8.18 19.57
CA LEU A 294 11.43 6.96 19.20
C LEU A 294 10.59 6.18 18.20
N TRP A 295 11.30 5.58 17.26
CA TRP A 295 10.74 4.63 16.32
C TRP A 295 10.68 3.28 17.00
N MET A 296 9.50 2.68 17.02
CA MET A 296 9.20 1.45 17.75
C MET A 296 8.68 0.40 16.80
N ASN A 297 9.00 -0.86 17.06
CA ASN A 297 8.30 -1.98 16.44
C ASN A 297 6.86 -2.07 16.96
N ALA A 298 6.02 -2.90 16.35
CA ALA A 298 4.61 -2.94 16.71
C ALA A 298 4.36 -3.40 18.15
N ALA A 299 5.16 -4.33 18.68
CA ALA A 299 5.03 -4.81 20.06
C ALA A 299 5.49 -3.75 21.08
N GLU A 300 6.60 -3.07 20.80
CA GLU A 300 7.06 -1.91 21.57
C GLU A 300 6.03 -0.78 21.58
N ALA A 301 5.33 -0.55 20.46
CA ALA A 301 4.30 0.48 20.35
C ALA A 301 3.06 0.19 21.20
N VAL A 302 2.63 -1.08 21.27
CA VAL A 302 1.55 -1.50 22.17
C VAL A 302 1.96 -1.26 23.62
N ASN A 303 3.14 -1.75 24.01
CA ASN A 303 3.65 -1.55 25.38
C ASN A 303 3.82 -0.07 25.73
N TYR A 304 4.21 0.77 24.78
CA TYR A 304 4.31 2.22 24.98
C TYR A 304 2.95 2.82 25.34
N CYS A 305 1.89 2.50 24.60
CA CYS A 305 0.57 3.03 24.89
C CYS A 305 -0.03 2.46 26.17
N ASP A 306 0.12 1.16 26.41
CA ASP A 306 -0.41 0.49 27.62
C ASP A 306 0.24 0.99 28.91
N SER A 307 1.45 1.56 28.82
CA SER A 307 2.18 2.15 29.96
C SER A 307 2.09 3.67 30.04
N LEU A 308 1.39 4.31 29.09
CA LEU A 308 1.28 5.76 29.06
C LEU A 308 0.32 6.24 30.16
N GLU A 309 0.82 7.14 31.02
CA GLU A 309 -0.01 7.93 31.93
C GLU A 309 0.07 9.40 31.54
N LEU A 310 -1.07 9.98 31.16
CA LEU A 310 -1.14 11.36 30.68
C LEU A 310 -2.41 12.04 31.18
N GLU A 311 -2.26 13.24 31.77
CA GLU A 311 -3.36 13.99 32.40
C GLU A 311 -4.18 13.18 33.43
N GLY A 312 -3.50 12.28 34.17
CA GLY A 312 -4.13 11.43 35.18
C GLY A 312 -4.92 10.24 34.61
N GLN A 313 -4.71 9.91 33.33
CA GLN A 313 -5.41 8.84 32.61
C GLN A 313 -4.40 7.79 32.17
N SER A 314 -4.75 6.51 32.33
CA SER A 314 -3.87 5.36 32.10
C SER A 314 -4.49 4.29 31.17
N ASP A 315 -5.63 4.60 30.55
CA ASP A 315 -6.38 3.75 29.62
C ASP A 315 -6.02 4.04 28.15
N TRP A 316 -4.78 4.44 27.92
CA TRP A 316 -4.26 4.73 26.59
C TRP A 316 -3.99 3.43 25.83
N ARG A 317 -4.26 3.46 24.52
CA ARG A 317 -4.01 2.33 23.63
C ARG A 317 -3.51 2.78 22.28
N LEU A 318 -2.96 1.82 21.54
CA LEU A 318 -2.67 2.01 20.13
C LEU A 318 -4.00 2.21 19.37
N PRO A 319 -4.08 3.13 18.39
CA PRO A 319 -5.32 3.41 17.69
C PRO A 319 -5.73 2.28 16.75
N PHE A 320 -7.02 2.16 16.52
CA PHE A 320 -7.51 1.35 15.42
C PHE A 320 -7.36 2.08 14.09
N MET A 321 -7.40 1.30 13.02
CA MET A 321 -7.12 1.78 11.66
C MET A 321 -8.06 2.91 11.26
N LYS A 322 -9.37 2.76 11.47
CA LYS A 322 -10.34 3.80 11.14
C LYS A 322 -10.21 5.03 12.04
N GLU A 323 -9.82 4.86 13.31
CA GLU A 323 -9.54 5.98 14.22
C GLU A 323 -8.33 6.78 13.75
N LEU A 324 -7.24 6.12 13.36
CA LEU A 324 -6.05 6.84 12.91
C LEU A 324 -6.28 7.58 11.58
N VAL A 325 -7.12 7.03 10.70
CA VAL A 325 -7.52 7.70 9.45
C VAL A 325 -8.49 8.86 9.71
N SER A 326 -9.27 8.83 10.79
CA SER A 326 -10.24 9.89 11.07
C SER A 326 -9.57 11.25 11.27
N ILE A 327 -8.36 11.27 11.84
CA ILE A 327 -7.55 12.47 12.06
C ILE A 327 -6.67 12.88 10.87
N ALA A 328 -6.63 12.08 9.80
CA ALA A 328 -5.92 12.44 8.58
C ALA A 328 -6.60 13.63 7.87
N ASP A 329 -5.80 14.55 7.36
CA ASP A 329 -6.27 15.68 6.54
C ASP A 329 -5.78 15.50 5.11
N TYR A 330 -6.68 15.03 4.24
CA TYR A 330 -6.41 14.82 2.82
C TYR A 330 -6.35 16.14 2.01
N GLY A 331 -6.62 17.28 2.65
CA GLY A 331 -6.31 18.61 2.15
C GLY A 331 -4.85 19.01 2.40
N GLU A 332 -4.13 18.33 3.30
CA GLU A 332 -2.74 18.64 3.67
C GLU A 332 -1.72 17.61 3.17
N PHE A 333 -0.47 18.07 2.97
CA PHE A 333 0.63 17.24 2.50
C PHE A 333 1.90 17.54 3.27
N ARG A 334 2.55 16.48 3.75
CA ARG A 334 3.83 16.50 4.48
C ARG A 334 3.83 17.45 5.69
N PRO A 335 2.99 17.19 6.70
CA PRO A 335 2.13 16.00 6.84
C PRO A 335 0.64 16.29 6.57
N ALA A 336 -0.09 15.25 6.18
CA ALA A 336 -1.53 15.18 5.93
C ALA A 336 -2.32 15.10 7.25
N ILE A 337 -2.17 16.10 8.11
CA ILE A 337 -2.78 16.21 9.44
C ILE A 337 -2.70 17.65 9.95
N ASP A 338 -3.65 18.07 10.79
CA ASP A 338 -3.61 19.37 11.46
C ASP A 338 -2.42 19.45 12.45
N MET A 339 -1.40 20.23 12.07
CA MET A 339 -0.16 20.39 12.84
C MET A 339 -0.29 21.28 14.09
N ASN A 340 -1.41 21.98 14.27
CA ASN A 340 -1.68 22.70 15.51
C ASN A 340 -2.28 21.74 16.55
N ALA A 341 -3.20 20.89 16.10
CA ALA A 341 -3.85 19.86 16.90
C ALA A 341 -2.92 18.67 17.19
N PHE A 342 -2.02 18.30 16.28
CA PHE A 342 -1.15 17.13 16.39
C PHE A 342 0.31 17.47 16.11
N LEU A 343 1.12 17.44 17.17
CA LEU A 343 2.53 17.84 17.14
C LEU A 343 3.46 16.67 16.81
N ASN A 344 4.68 17.02 16.38
CA ASN A 344 5.81 16.12 16.09
C ASN A 344 5.55 15.11 14.95
N MET A 345 4.65 15.42 14.03
CA MET A 345 4.36 14.54 12.91
C MET A 345 5.51 14.52 11.89
N PRO A 346 5.90 13.33 11.42
CA PRO A 346 6.99 13.17 10.48
C PRO A 346 6.58 13.70 9.10
N ARG A 347 7.41 14.56 8.50
CA ARG A 347 7.15 15.11 7.16
C ARG A 347 7.61 14.18 6.01
N MET A 348 8.44 13.19 6.29
CA MET A 348 8.97 12.24 5.31
C MET A 348 8.98 10.80 5.83
N SER A 349 8.73 9.85 4.92
CA SER A 349 8.89 8.38 5.00
C SER A 349 8.71 7.72 6.38
N SER A 350 7.64 8.10 7.07
CA SER A 350 7.21 7.48 8.33
C SER A 350 5.70 7.36 8.35
N GLY A 351 5.22 6.38 9.13
CA GLY A 351 3.82 6.27 9.51
C GLY A 351 3.66 6.21 11.02
N ILE A 352 2.40 6.14 11.44
CA ILE A 352 1.99 5.88 12.82
C ILE A 352 1.33 4.51 12.86
N TRP A 353 1.72 3.67 13.80
CA TRP A 353 1.14 2.35 13.99
C TRP A 353 -0.36 2.40 14.32
N ALA A 354 -1.13 1.48 13.75
CA ALA A 354 -2.54 1.24 14.05
C ALA A 354 -2.89 -0.25 13.99
N LEU A 355 -3.93 -0.65 14.71
CA LEU A 355 -4.45 -2.02 14.75
C LEU A 355 -5.77 -2.14 13.97
N PRO A 356 -6.23 -3.33 13.56
CA PRO A 356 -5.53 -4.61 13.41
C PRO A 356 -5.29 -5.00 11.94
N ILE A 357 -4.23 -5.76 11.63
CA ILE A 357 -4.19 -6.60 10.42
C ILE A 357 -4.62 -8.01 10.83
N SER A 358 -5.68 -8.50 10.21
CA SER A 358 -6.39 -9.68 10.68
C SER A 358 -5.92 -11.03 10.11
N ASP A 359 -5.01 -11.07 9.13
CA ASP A 359 -4.63 -12.32 8.46
C ASP A 359 -3.15 -12.70 8.59
N HIS A 360 -2.36 -11.84 9.24
CA HIS A 360 -0.92 -11.99 9.32
C HIS A 360 -0.44 -11.67 10.73
N LYS A 361 -0.11 -12.72 11.51
CA LYS A 361 0.45 -12.60 12.87
C LYS A 361 1.75 -11.77 12.92
N ASP A 362 2.33 -11.49 11.77
CA ASP A 362 3.58 -10.79 11.57
C ASP A 362 3.41 -9.40 10.93
N HIS A 363 2.17 -8.91 10.70
CA HIS A 363 1.90 -7.57 10.15
C HIS A 363 0.93 -6.74 11.00
N VAL A 364 1.10 -5.42 10.98
CA VAL A 364 0.24 -4.41 11.63
C VAL A 364 0.05 -3.21 10.69
N TRP A 365 -1.06 -2.46 10.80
CA TRP A 365 -1.31 -1.32 9.93
C TRP A 365 -0.49 -0.10 10.30
N HIS A 366 -0.24 0.78 9.34
CA HIS A 366 0.05 2.17 9.67
C HIS A 366 -0.63 3.13 8.71
N VAL A 367 -0.81 4.37 9.17
CA VAL A 367 -1.08 5.51 8.30
C VAL A 367 0.24 6.25 8.05
N GLY A 368 0.64 6.35 6.79
CA GLY A 368 1.74 7.21 6.38
C GLY A 368 1.28 8.65 6.24
N PHE A 369 1.55 9.48 7.24
CA PHE A 369 1.13 10.89 7.23
C PHE A 369 1.84 11.85 6.25
N PRO A 370 2.81 11.48 5.39
CA PRO A 370 3.17 12.36 4.27
C PRO A 370 1.95 12.72 3.39
N ASP A 371 1.06 11.77 3.15
CA ASP A 371 -0.13 11.90 2.31
C ASP A 371 -1.37 11.19 2.90
N ALA A 372 -1.26 10.51 4.04
CA ALA A 372 -2.27 9.67 4.68
C ALA A 372 -2.59 8.35 3.96
N HIS A 373 -1.60 7.75 3.28
CA HIS A 373 -1.77 6.40 2.75
C HIS A 373 -1.95 5.36 3.86
N ILE A 374 -2.81 4.37 3.59
CA ILE A 374 -3.08 3.24 4.47
C ILE A 374 -2.36 2.04 3.88
N MET A 375 -1.46 1.43 4.67
CA MET A 375 -0.77 0.22 4.24
C MET A 375 -0.42 -0.66 5.42
N GLY A 376 -0.42 -1.98 5.19
CA GLY A 376 0.07 -2.92 6.17
C GLY A 376 1.58 -2.95 6.16
N GLN A 377 2.19 -3.09 7.34
CA GLN A 377 3.63 -3.22 7.51
C GLN A 377 3.98 -4.39 8.41
N HIS A 378 5.08 -5.08 8.09
CA HIS A 378 5.61 -6.11 8.96
C HIS A 378 5.94 -5.56 10.36
N THR A 379 5.52 -6.28 11.40
CA THR A 379 5.68 -5.98 12.85
C THR A 379 7.09 -5.60 13.27
N ALA A 380 8.11 -6.28 12.72
CA ALA A 380 9.54 -5.97 12.90
C ALA A 380 10.00 -4.61 12.36
N SER A 381 9.22 -3.96 11.51
CA SER A 381 9.56 -2.61 11.06
C SER A 381 9.42 -1.64 12.22
N THR A 382 10.00 -0.46 12.12
CA THR A 382 9.78 0.59 13.11
C THR A 382 8.94 1.73 12.53
N LYS A 383 8.07 2.30 13.36
CA LYS A 383 7.23 3.48 13.06
C LYS A 383 7.13 4.35 14.32
N LEU A 384 6.62 5.56 14.15
CA LEU A 384 6.27 6.39 15.31
C LEU A 384 4.95 5.90 15.92
N VAL A 385 4.69 6.32 17.14
CA VAL A 385 3.53 5.93 17.93
C VAL A 385 2.78 7.18 18.37
N ARG A 386 1.45 7.10 18.36
CA ARG A 386 0.56 8.09 18.96
C ARG A 386 -0.58 7.32 19.59
N CYS A 387 -0.79 7.52 20.88
CA CYS A 387 -1.83 6.80 21.60
C CYS A 387 -3.16 7.53 21.53
N VAL A 388 -4.24 6.74 21.59
CA VAL A 388 -5.62 7.22 21.66
C VAL A 388 -6.29 6.61 22.88
N ARG A 389 -7.31 7.30 23.37
CA ARG A 389 -8.23 6.80 24.37
C ARG A 389 -9.66 7.24 24.07
N ALA A 390 -10.61 6.51 24.63
CA ALA A 390 -12.02 6.80 24.55
C ALA A 390 -12.72 6.35 25.84
N GLU A 391 -13.86 6.95 26.17
CA GLU A 391 -14.67 6.51 27.30
C GLU A 391 -15.35 5.16 27.01
N GLN A 392 -15.68 4.40 28.06
CA GLN A 392 -16.54 3.20 27.98
C GLN A 392 -16.06 2.11 27.01
N ASP A 393 -14.75 1.94 26.85
CA ASP A 393 -14.15 0.99 25.89
C ASP A 393 -14.66 1.19 24.44
N SER A 394 -15.02 2.42 24.08
CA SER A 394 -15.45 2.76 22.72
C SER A 394 -14.26 2.87 21.76
N GLY A 395 -14.57 2.73 20.47
CA GLY A 395 -13.63 2.93 19.38
C GLY A 395 -14.31 2.90 18.02
N PHE A 396 -13.79 3.67 17.06
CA PHE A 396 -14.28 3.60 15.70
C PHE A 396 -13.64 2.39 15.00
N HIS A 397 -14.31 1.24 15.07
CA HIS A 397 -13.85 0.01 14.43
C HIS A 397 -14.98 -0.81 13.81
N THR A 398 -16.00 -1.14 14.62
CA THR A 398 -17.11 -2.02 14.24
C THR A 398 -18.07 -1.32 13.29
N ASN A 399 -18.49 -2.01 12.23
CA ASN A 399 -19.53 -1.57 11.30
C ASN A 399 -20.93 -1.91 11.82
N ASP A 400 -21.93 -1.08 11.51
CA ASP A 400 -23.35 -1.36 11.80
C ASP A 400 -24.21 -1.02 10.57
N PHE A 401 -24.72 -2.06 9.90
CA PHE A 401 -25.43 -1.96 8.64
C PHE A 401 -26.87 -2.47 8.74
N ILE A 402 -27.75 -1.93 7.90
CA ILE A 402 -29.09 -2.49 7.60
C ILE A 402 -29.19 -2.72 6.10
N ASP A 403 -29.56 -3.92 5.67
CA ASP A 403 -30.04 -4.14 4.31
C ASP A 403 -31.48 -3.62 4.18
N ASN A 404 -31.68 -2.65 3.29
CA ASN A 404 -32.99 -2.04 3.06
C ASN A 404 -33.89 -2.90 2.14
N ASN A 405 -33.40 -4.03 1.63
CA ASN A 405 -34.08 -4.96 0.71
C ASN A 405 -34.49 -4.31 -0.63
N ASP A 406 -33.80 -3.24 -1.04
CA ASP A 406 -34.05 -2.47 -2.26
C ASP A 406 -32.77 -2.21 -3.07
N LYS A 407 -31.75 -3.05 -2.85
CA LYS A 407 -30.38 -2.92 -3.38
C LYS A 407 -29.58 -1.77 -2.76
N THR A 408 -29.97 -1.31 -1.58
CA THR A 408 -29.22 -0.32 -0.80
C THR A 408 -28.95 -0.81 0.62
N VAL A 409 -27.86 -0.33 1.21
CA VAL A 409 -27.44 -0.63 2.58
C VAL A 409 -27.35 0.66 3.36
N THR A 410 -28.02 0.74 4.50
CA THR A 410 -27.88 1.86 5.43
C THR A 410 -26.73 1.60 6.40
N ASP A 411 -25.77 2.52 6.46
CA ASP A 411 -24.74 2.58 7.48
C ASP A 411 -25.22 3.44 8.66
N LYS A 412 -25.56 2.78 9.77
CA LYS A 412 -26.08 3.48 10.96
C LYS A 412 -25.03 4.38 11.62
N LEU A 413 -23.76 4.07 11.43
CA LEU A 413 -22.67 4.77 12.09
C LEU A 413 -22.37 6.11 11.41
N THR A 414 -22.37 6.11 10.08
CA THR A 414 -22.06 7.30 9.28
C THR A 414 -23.31 8.06 8.83
N ASN A 415 -24.50 7.49 9.02
CA ASN A 415 -25.77 7.99 8.48
C ASN A 415 -25.74 8.15 6.95
N LEU A 416 -25.10 7.18 6.29
CA LEU A 416 -25.00 7.10 4.84
C LEU A 416 -25.81 5.91 4.32
N GLN A 417 -26.33 6.03 3.11
CA GLN A 417 -26.93 4.92 2.38
C GLN A 417 -26.07 4.59 1.17
N TRP A 418 -25.68 3.33 1.06
CA TRP A 418 -24.75 2.79 0.08
C TRP A 418 -25.48 2.00 -0.99
N GLN A 419 -24.95 2.05 -2.21
CA GLN A 419 -25.26 1.07 -3.24
C GLN A 419 -24.81 -0.32 -2.73
N GLN A 420 -25.68 -1.34 -2.80
CA GLN A 420 -25.38 -2.70 -2.30
C GLN A 420 -24.48 -3.49 -3.26
N GLU A 421 -24.75 -3.44 -4.57
CA GLU A 421 -23.96 -4.10 -5.61
C GLU A 421 -22.98 -3.12 -6.28
N VAL A 422 -21.78 -3.58 -6.61
CA VAL A 422 -20.77 -2.74 -7.28
C VAL A 422 -21.22 -2.37 -8.70
N GLY A 423 -20.81 -1.21 -9.19
CA GLY A 423 -21.04 -0.81 -10.58
C GLY A 423 -20.56 -1.87 -11.60
N PRO A 424 -21.16 -1.95 -12.79
CA PRO A 424 -21.02 -3.11 -13.69
C PRO A 424 -19.65 -3.25 -14.37
N SER A 425 -18.79 -2.25 -14.26
CA SER A 425 -17.47 -2.22 -14.89
C SER A 425 -16.53 -1.28 -14.14
N ARG A 426 -15.23 -1.45 -14.35
CA ARG A 426 -14.22 -0.49 -13.92
C ARG A 426 -14.25 0.77 -14.80
N ARG A 427 -13.93 1.93 -14.22
CA ARG A 427 -13.92 3.26 -14.85
C ARG A 427 -12.71 4.06 -14.37
N ASP A 428 -12.33 5.05 -15.16
CA ASP A 428 -11.42 6.10 -14.68
C ASP A 428 -12.12 6.99 -13.63
N TRP A 429 -11.37 7.88 -13.02
CA TRP A 429 -11.86 8.69 -11.90
C TRP A 429 -13.02 9.61 -12.29
N GLU A 430 -12.89 10.34 -13.41
CA GLU A 430 -13.91 11.28 -13.90
C GLU A 430 -15.22 10.55 -14.23
N ASN A 431 -15.13 9.43 -14.97
CA ASN A 431 -16.29 8.63 -15.33
C ASN A 431 -16.93 7.94 -14.10
N SER A 432 -16.17 7.73 -13.01
CA SER A 432 -16.72 7.19 -11.76
C SER A 432 -17.56 8.22 -11.01
N ILE A 433 -17.12 9.49 -10.97
CA ILE A 433 -17.92 10.59 -10.42
C ILE A 433 -19.23 10.73 -11.21
N GLN A 434 -19.11 10.84 -12.54
CA GLN A 434 -20.28 10.98 -13.42
C GLN A 434 -21.24 9.80 -13.33
N TYR A 435 -20.73 8.57 -13.17
CA TYR A 435 -21.59 7.40 -12.99
C TYR A 435 -22.46 7.53 -11.74
N CYS A 436 -21.87 7.95 -10.61
CA CYS A 436 -22.63 8.08 -9.37
C CYS A 436 -23.64 9.24 -9.42
N GLU A 437 -23.26 10.40 -9.95
CA GLU A 437 -24.18 11.55 -10.10
C GLU A 437 -25.39 11.25 -11.01
N ASN A 438 -25.23 10.34 -11.97
CA ASN A 438 -26.29 9.93 -12.88
C ASN A 438 -27.02 8.65 -12.43
N LEU A 439 -26.65 8.07 -11.29
CA LEU A 439 -27.26 6.83 -10.82
C LEU A 439 -28.69 7.10 -10.34
N GLU A 440 -29.64 6.31 -10.87
CA GLU A 440 -30.98 6.19 -10.31
C GLU A 440 -31.15 4.80 -9.70
N LEU A 441 -31.26 4.74 -8.38
CA LEU A 441 -31.36 3.49 -7.63
C LEU A 441 -32.31 3.66 -6.45
N ALA A 442 -33.16 2.66 -6.21
CA ALA A 442 -34.21 2.70 -5.17
C ALA A 442 -35.11 3.96 -5.22
N GLY A 443 -35.35 4.49 -6.43
CA GLY A 443 -36.11 5.73 -6.64
C GLY A 443 -35.39 7.02 -6.19
N LYS A 444 -34.08 6.94 -5.93
CA LYS A 444 -33.21 8.07 -5.52
C LYS A 444 -32.25 8.45 -6.64
N LYS A 445 -31.91 9.74 -6.71
CA LYS A 445 -31.08 10.37 -7.77
C LYS A 445 -29.97 11.27 -7.22
N ASP A 446 -29.84 11.33 -5.90
CA ASP A 446 -28.86 12.12 -5.13
C ASP A 446 -27.66 11.26 -4.75
N TRP A 447 -27.30 10.32 -5.62
CA TRP A 447 -26.13 9.46 -5.45
C TRP A 447 -24.87 10.21 -5.86
N ARG A 448 -23.77 9.95 -5.15
CA ARG A 448 -22.47 10.54 -5.38
C ARG A 448 -21.36 9.53 -5.15
N LEU A 449 -20.16 9.84 -5.65
CA LEU A 449 -18.98 9.08 -5.32
C LEU A 449 -18.58 9.42 -3.86
N PRO A 450 -18.28 8.44 -3.01
CA PRO A 450 -17.93 8.65 -1.61
C PRO A 450 -16.55 9.30 -1.47
N GLN A 451 -16.37 10.11 -0.43
CA GLN A 451 -15.05 10.60 -0.01
C GLN A 451 -14.18 9.43 0.48
N VAL A 452 -12.87 9.61 0.53
CA VAL A 452 -11.92 8.56 0.95
C VAL A 452 -12.20 8.02 2.35
N LYS A 453 -12.58 8.87 3.31
CA LYS A 453 -12.94 8.44 4.68
C LYS A 453 -14.24 7.67 4.74
N GLU A 454 -15.21 7.99 3.87
CA GLU A 454 -16.46 7.25 3.74
C GLU A 454 -16.19 5.85 3.18
N LEU A 455 -15.36 5.69 2.15
CA LEU A 455 -14.95 4.36 1.67
C LEU A 455 -14.21 3.55 2.74
N VAL A 456 -13.30 4.19 3.48
CA VAL A 456 -12.59 3.52 4.58
C VAL A 456 -13.55 3.11 5.70
N SER A 457 -14.63 3.85 5.92
CA SER A 457 -15.60 3.54 6.99
C SER A 457 -16.26 2.17 6.83
N ILE A 458 -16.49 1.72 5.59
CA ILE A 458 -17.11 0.41 5.29
C ILE A 458 -16.11 -0.75 5.21
N VAL A 459 -14.81 -0.48 5.28
CA VAL A 459 -13.78 -1.53 5.37
C VAL A 459 -13.95 -2.31 6.67
N ASN A 460 -13.90 -3.64 6.58
CA ASN A 460 -13.82 -4.51 7.74
C ASN A 460 -12.37 -4.98 7.91
N TYR A 461 -11.61 -4.30 8.78
CA TYR A 461 -10.20 -4.62 9.06
C TYR A 461 -10.01 -5.95 9.83
N ASN A 462 -11.09 -6.64 10.20
CA ASN A 462 -11.08 -8.03 10.69
C ASN A 462 -11.30 -9.08 9.59
N LYS A 463 -11.42 -8.67 8.32
CA LYS A 463 -11.60 -9.54 7.16
C LYS A 463 -10.57 -9.20 6.09
N PHE A 464 -10.35 -10.15 5.17
CA PHE A 464 -9.48 -10.00 4.01
C PHE A 464 -10.04 -10.85 2.86
N ASN A 465 -9.79 -10.43 1.62
CA ASN A 465 -10.25 -11.11 0.40
C ASN A 465 -11.75 -11.53 0.39
N PRO A 466 -12.72 -10.61 0.52
CA PRO A 466 -12.58 -9.17 0.70
C PRO A 466 -12.61 -8.71 2.17
N SER A 467 -11.97 -7.57 2.42
CA SER A 467 -11.99 -6.79 3.68
C SER A 467 -13.24 -5.91 3.80
N ILE A 468 -14.41 -6.50 3.55
CA ILE A 468 -15.73 -5.83 3.64
C ILE A 468 -16.76 -6.85 4.11
N ASP A 469 -17.90 -6.39 4.62
CA ASP A 469 -18.95 -7.32 5.04
C ASP A 469 -19.80 -7.80 3.86
N GLU A 470 -19.52 -9.00 3.37
CA GLU A 470 -20.18 -9.59 2.20
C GLU A 470 -21.67 -9.87 2.39
N GLU A 471 -22.15 -9.96 3.64
CA GLU A 471 -23.59 -10.04 3.93
C GLU A 471 -24.33 -8.79 3.41
N PHE A 472 -23.71 -7.62 3.56
CA PHE A 472 -24.26 -6.34 3.13
C PHE A 472 -23.72 -5.91 1.76
N PHE A 473 -22.49 -6.29 1.40
CA PHE A 473 -21.83 -5.89 0.16
C PHE A 473 -21.41 -7.12 -0.66
N PRO A 474 -22.37 -7.92 -1.15
CA PRO A 474 -22.09 -9.16 -1.85
C PRO A 474 -21.34 -8.89 -3.15
N ASN A 475 -20.58 -9.90 -3.61
CA ASN A 475 -19.84 -9.87 -4.88
C ASN A 475 -18.86 -8.70 -5.02
N THR A 476 -18.38 -8.10 -3.91
CA THR A 476 -17.41 -7.01 -3.96
C THR A 476 -16.07 -7.53 -4.53
N PRO A 477 -15.61 -7.04 -5.69
CA PRO A 477 -14.31 -7.42 -6.20
C PRO A 477 -13.22 -6.96 -5.24
N TYR A 478 -12.37 -7.87 -4.79
CA TYR A 478 -11.22 -7.53 -3.95
C TYR A 478 -9.94 -7.27 -4.74
N LYS A 479 -9.93 -7.61 -6.04
CA LYS A 479 -8.86 -7.23 -6.96
C LYS A 479 -9.13 -5.81 -7.46
N TYR A 480 -8.09 -4.99 -7.48
CA TYR A 480 -8.11 -3.57 -7.82
C TYR A 480 -8.81 -2.68 -6.77
N TYR A 481 -8.65 -1.37 -6.95
CA TYR A 481 -9.16 -0.36 -6.03
C TYR A 481 -10.59 0.06 -6.36
N PHE A 482 -11.19 0.82 -5.44
CA PHE A 482 -12.42 1.57 -5.59
C PHE A 482 -12.11 3.06 -5.53
N TRP A 483 -12.61 3.82 -6.50
CA TRP A 483 -12.43 5.26 -6.53
C TRP A 483 -13.23 5.95 -5.43
N SER A 484 -12.56 6.87 -4.73
CA SER A 484 -13.21 7.93 -3.94
C SER A 484 -13.35 9.21 -4.78
N SER A 485 -14.20 10.13 -4.35
CA SER A 485 -14.28 11.50 -4.86
C SER A 485 -13.11 12.38 -4.42
N THR A 486 -12.25 11.90 -3.51
CA THR A 486 -11.10 12.64 -2.99
C THR A 486 -9.92 12.58 -3.97
N SER A 487 -9.53 13.75 -4.48
CA SER A 487 -8.33 13.90 -5.30
C SER A 487 -7.06 13.71 -4.45
N HIS A 488 -5.98 13.19 -5.05
CA HIS A 488 -4.71 13.01 -4.35
C HIS A 488 -3.77 14.17 -4.64
N ILE A 489 -3.11 14.63 -3.58
CA ILE A 489 -2.55 15.98 -3.52
C ILE A 489 -1.03 16.01 -3.63
N GLY A 490 -0.40 14.84 -3.47
CA GLY A 490 1.02 14.63 -3.74
C GLY A 490 1.31 14.53 -5.24
N GLY A 491 2.29 15.31 -5.71
CA GLY A 491 2.69 15.40 -7.11
C GLY A 491 3.66 14.31 -7.58
N PRO A 492 4.10 14.36 -8.86
CA PRO A 492 4.93 13.34 -9.51
C PRO A 492 6.28 13.07 -8.84
N MET A 493 6.82 14.07 -8.16
CA MET A 493 8.01 13.94 -7.35
C MET A 493 7.67 14.26 -5.91
N MET A 494 7.92 13.29 -5.05
CA MET A 494 7.83 13.38 -3.60
C MET A 494 8.35 14.70 -3.01
N LEU A 495 9.36 15.34 -3.60
CA LEU A 495 10.06 16.47 -3.00
C LEU A 495 9.41 17.85 -3.19
N TYR A 496 8.30 17.98 -3.90
CA TYR A 496 7.70 19.29 -4.20
C TYR A 496 6.29 19.42 -3.64
N ARG A 497 6.03 20.49 -2.87
CA ARG A 497 4.69 20.98 -2.52
C ARG A 497 4.43 22.22 -3.41
N PRO A 498 3.72 22.09 -4.55
CA PRO A 498 3.45 23.25 -5.40
C PRO A 498 2.39 24.20 -4.82
N LEU A 499 1.62 23.79 -3.81
CA LEU A 499 0.36 24.43 -3.44
C LEU A 499 0.34 24.98 -2.01
N THR A 500 -0.36 26.10 -1.84
CA THR A 500 -0.70 26.71 -0.55
C THR A 500 -1.56 25.75 0.30
N ALA A 501 -1.59 25.96 1.61
CA ALA A 501 -2.46 25.20 2.52
C ALA A 501 -3.92 25.32 2.09
N ARG A 502 -4.65 24.20 2.10
CA ARG A 502 -5.99 24.12 1.53
C ARG A 502 -7.00 24.40 2.62
N LYS A 503 -7.74 25.49 2.48
CA LYS A 503 -8.68 25.92 3.52
C LYS A 503 -9.95 26.47 2.91
N LEU A 504 -11.05 26.31 3.66
CA LEU A 504 -12.37 26.87 3.34
C LEU A 504 -12.35 28.41 3.17
N GLU A 505 -11.38 29.10 3.78
CA GLU A 505 -11.25 30.57 3.78
C GLU A 505 -10.49 31.14 2.56
N GLN A 506 -10.10 30.29 1.61
CA GLN A 506 -9.39 30.71 0.40
C GLN A 506 -10.30 31.40 -0.62
N THR A 507 -9.71 32.21 -1.50
CA THR A 507 -10.42 32.84 -2.60
C THR A 507 -10.93 31.79 -3.61
N THR A 508 -11.96 32.13 -4.39
CA THR A 508 -12.51 31.25 -5.42
C THR A 508 -11.47 30.81 -6.46
N GLU A 509 -10.49 31.66 -6.77
CA GLU A 509 -9.39 31.29 -7.68
C GLU A 509 -8.41 30.32 -7.03
N GLU A 510 -8.11 30.49 -5.73
CA GLU A 510 -7.27 29.55 -4.97
C GLU A 510 -7.95 28.19 -4.77
N GLN A 511 -9.29 28.15 -4.76
CA GLN A 511 -10.07 26.92 -4.70
C GLN A 511 -10.10 26.16 -6.03
N LYS A 512 -9.78 26.80 -7.16
CA LYS A 512 -9.81 26.19 -8.50
C LYS A 512 -8.40 25.90 -9.02
N ILE A 513 -7.92 24.68 -8.84
CA ILE A 513 -6.54 24.28 -9.21
C ILE A 513 -6.45 23.23 -10.33
N ARG A 514 -7.41 23.30 -11.25
CA ARG A 514 -7.61 22.37 -12.36
C ARG A 514 -6.38 22.24 -13.25
N GLY A 515 -6.08 21.02 -13.69
CA GLY A 515 -5.07 20.72 -14.72
C GLY A 515 -3.60 21.00 -14.35
N GLN A 516 -3.32 21.69 -13.23
CA GLN A 516 -1.95 22.09 -12.89
C GLN A 516 -1.19 21.03 -12.09
N HIS A 517 -1.85 20.27 -11.18
CA HIS A 517 -1.09 19.43 -10.23
C HIS A 517 -1.75 18.13 -9.72
N GLY A 518 -2.88 17.66 -10.27
CA GLY A 518 -3.56 16.46 -9.77
C GLY A 518 -3.93 15.44 -10.84
N THR A 519 -2.96 14.61 -11.28
CA THR A 519 -3.27 13.40 -12.08
C THR A 519 -3.65 12.21 -11.22
N LEU A 520 -3.63 12.36 -9.88
CA LEU A 520 -3.89 11.27 -8.95
C LEU A 520 -5.20 11.51 -8.19
N ALA A 521 -5.90 10.43 -7.83
CA ALA A 521 -7.03 10.41 -6.92
C ALA A 521 -6.86 9.28 -5.90
N TRP A 522 -7.57 9.34 -4.78
CA TRP A 522 -7.53 8.29 -3.77
C TRP A 522 -8.38 7.10 -4.19
N GLY A 523 -7.79 5.91 -4.10
CA GLY A 523 -8.50 4.64 -4.20
C GLY A 523 -8.35 3.83 -2.92
N VAL A 524 -9.38 3.06 -2.58
CA VAL A 524 -9.38 2.09 -1.46
C VAL A 524 -9.48 0.66 -2.01
N GLY A 525 -8.59 -0.22 -1.58
CA GLY A 525 -8.54 -1.62 -2.02
C GLY A 525 -9.17 -2.55 -1.00
N TYR A 526 -10.26 -3.25 -1.36
CA TYR A 526 -10.91 -4.20 -0.45
C TYR A 526 -10.20 -5.55 -0.36
N GLN A 527 -8.98 -5.71 -0.89
CA GLN A 527 -8.19 -6.91 -0.61
C GLN A 527 -7.89 -7.00 0.89
N ILE A 528 -7.35 -5.91 1.46
CA ILE A 528 -7.06 -5.80 2.89
C ILE A 528 -7.53 -4.48 3.50
N GLY A 529 -8.02 -3.52 2.71
CA GLY A 529 -8.51 -2.24 3.21
C GLY A 529 -7.48 -1.10 3.12
N ASP A 530 -6.52 -1.23 2.20
CA ASP A 530 -5.47 -0.25 1.97
C ASP A 530 -5.97 0.94 1.14
N GLY A 531 -5.24 2.05 1.18
CA GLY A 531 -5.65 3.30 0.57
C GLY A 531 -4.45 4.07 0.04
N GLN A 532 -4.46 4.41 -1.26
CA GLN A 532 -3.34 5.08 -1.92
C GLN A 532 -3.79 6.07 -3.00
N GLY A 533 -2.91 7.03 -3.30
CA GLY A 533 -2.99 7.83 -4.52
C GLY A 533 -2.73 7.01 -5.78
N GLN A 534 -3.62 7.15 -6.75
CA GLN A 534 -3.65 6.38 -7.99
C GLN A 534 -3.86 7.27 -9.20
N ASP A 535 -3.32 6.91 -10.35
CA ASP A 535 -3.50 7.69 -11.57
C ASP A 535 -4.96 7.72 -12.00
N LYS A 536 -5.52 8.92 -12.19
CA LYS A 536 -6.92 9.17 -12.50
C LYS A 536 -7.38 8.46 -13.77
N GLY A 537 -6.48 8.16 -14.71
CA GLY A 537 -6.78 7.38 -15.93
C GLY A 537 -6.84 5.86 -15.70
N SER A 538 -6.51 5.37 -14.50
CA SER A 538 -6.57 3.95 -14.16
C SER A 538 -8.03 3.48 -14.04
N LEU A 539 -8.32 2.28 -14.54
CA LEU A 539 -9.66 1.72 -14.46
C LEU A 539 -9.86 0.96 -13.15
N PHE A 540 -10.69 1.50 -12.26
CA PHE A 540 -11.05 0.93 -10.96
C PHE A 540 -12.55 0.85 -10.74
N TRP A 541 -12.96 0.12 -9.71
CA TRP A 541 -14.36 -0.01 -9.35
C TRP A 541 -14.87 1.25 -8.67
N ASN A 542 -16.18 1.36 -8.52
CA ASN A 542 -16.81 2.45 -7.78
C ASN A 542 -18.05 1.90 -7.08
N ARG A 543 -18.38 2.49 -5.92
CA ARG A 543 -19.60 2.21 -5.15
C ARG A 543 -20.15 3.55 -4.72
N CYS A 544 -21.40 3.83 -5.09
CA CYS A 544 -21.99 5.13 -4.82
C CYS A 544 -22.63 5.19 -3.44
N VAL A 545 -22.69 6.40 -2.89
CA VAL A 545 -23.28 6.70 -1.59
C VAL A 545 -24.25 7.87 -1.71
N ARG A 546 -25.20 7.98 -0.80
CA ARG A 546 -26.05 9.16 -0.59
C ARG A 546 -26.23 9.40 0.90
N ASP A 547 -26.65 10.61 1.22
CA ASP A 547 -26.91 11.02 2.59
C ASP A 547 -28.36 10.72 3.00
N LEU A 548 -28.57 10.38 4.28
CA LEU A 548 -29.89 10.09 4.85
C LEU A 548 -30.51 11.26 5.59
#